data_AF-A0A952B418-F1
#
_entry.id   AF-A0A952B418-F1
#
_cell.length_a   1.000
_cell.length_b   1.000
_cell.length_c   1.000
_cell.angle_alpha   90.00
_cell.angle_beta   90.00
_cell.angle_gamma   90.00
#
_symmetry.space_group_name_H-M   'P 1'
#
loop_
_entity.id
_entity.type
_entity.pdbx_description
1 polymer ?
#
loop_
_entity_poly.entity_id
_entity_poly.type
_entity_poly.pdbx_seq_one_letter_code
_entity_poly.pdbx_strand_id
1 'polypeptide(L)'
;MRFATIKRWLCNGPPKVAIGKPNRKFAEKGGEMLRWASIILLTLGISSTHAAEPFSVVLTDVEQNIYKETLHLTSSDITPDCPVQWSVRKHVLHGGKQEGVEVIEVDNGKLQFTVVPTRGMSVQQVSMGDLRLGWDSPVKGLVHPKFINLHTRQGLGWLEGFNEWMVRCGLEFFGGPGTDEFTDNIGNKAQMDLTLHGKIGNTPASQVEITVEKQAPFRIRIRGRVDEAILHGPKLELWSEISTEPGSNTFQISDKITNHSAVEQEFGILYHANYGTPLMEKGAKFVAPAREVTPINEYPASDISSYNIYRAPTPGIPEQVFCLQLWADKNDRTKVMLHNAAGNKAVSIAFSIKQLPFFTLWKNPVALEDGYVTGLEPGTGFPRNRSIERVFGRVPKLAPHQSRLFTIDFALHTGKGQVKSAANEITKIQSGRKTRINTDPLPTEKVNLKDVIEAATKWGPSYTSWYGKPAPDFTLTDMAGKKHKLSDYRGKNVLIVFWTTWCPPCRLEIPHLIELRKTVSEDELIVLAISNEKRDLVKKIVDEVGINYTVLLETGDMPEPFGVLRIFRSNGIPCSFYIDPEGKIKLATSGLTSSKEIKAILKAEQPK
;
A
#
# COMPACT_ATOMS: atom_id res chain seq x y z
N MET A 1 4.78 -61.80 -9.26
CA MET A 1 3.82 -62.05 -10.36
C MET A 1 3.83 -60.86 -11.30
N ARG A 2 4.32 -61.10 -12.53
CA ARG A 2 4.29 -60.30 -13.77
C ARG A 2 4.33 -58.75 -13.69
N PHE A 3 5.55 -58.22 -13.75
CA PHE A 3 5.89 -57.00 -14.50
C PHE A 3 6.64 -57.45 -15.78
N ALA A 4 6.35 -56.82 -16.92
CA ALA A 4 7.10 -57.00 -18.16
C ALA A 4 7.49 -55.64 -18.74
N THR A 5 8.74 -55.59 -19.18
CA THR A 5 9.52 -54.40 -19.56
C THR A 5 9.75 -54.40 -21.08
N ILE A 6 10.15 -53.22 -21.61
CA ILE A 6 11.01 -52.99 -22.81
C ILE A 6 10.33 -53.10 -24.20
N LYS A 7 10.35 -52.04 -25.04
CA LYS A 7 11.43 -51.74 -26.02
C LYS A 7 11.16 -50.50 -26.92
N ARG A 8 12.24 -49.73 -27.05
CA ARG A 8 12.69 -48.65 -27.97
C ARG A 8 12.36 -48.85 -29.46
N TRP A 9 12.16 -47.77 -30.24
CA TRP A 9 12.61 -47.63 -31.65
C TRP A 9 12.68 -46.15 -32.12
N LEU A 10 13.49 -45.92 -33.16
CA LEU A 10 14.17 -44.69 -33.60
C LEU A 10 13.46 -43.91 -34.73
N CYS A 11 13.86 -42.64 -34.87
CA CYS A 11 13.99 -41.79 -36.08
C CYS A 11 12.76 -41.51 -36.99
N ASN A 12 12.45 -40.21 -37.20
CA ASN A 12 12.49 -39.54 -38.52
C ASN A 12 12.18 -38.03 -38.40
N GLY A 13 12.89 -37.22 -39.19
CA GLY A 13 12.92 -35.75 -39.12
C GLY A 13 11.70 -35.01 -39.71
N PRO A 14 11.67 -33.66 -39.61
CA PRO A 14 10.49 -32.87 -39.97
C PRO A 14 10.46 -32.47 -41.47
N PRO A 15 9.27 -32.41 -42.12
CA PRO A 15 9.13 -31.92 -43.48
C PRO A 15 8.85 -30.40 -43.56
N LYS A 16 9.09 -29.89 -44.77
CA LYS A 16 9.19 -28.51 -45.21
C LYS A 16 7.86 -27.75 -45.35
N VAL A 17 8.01 -26.43 -45.28
CA VAL A 17 7.07 -25.32 -45.52
C VAL A 17 6.47 -25.32 -46.93
N ALA A 18 5.18 -24.98 -47.04
CA ALA A 18 4.53 -24.54 -48.28
C ALA A 18 3.86 -23.17 -48.07
N ILE A 19 4.09 -22.26 -49.01
CA ILE A 19 3.65 -20.85 -49.03
C ILE A 19 2.37 -20.74 -49.88
N GLY A 20 1.32 -20.10 -49.35
CA GLY A 20 0.10 -19.75 -50.07
C GLY A 20 -0.10 -18.23 -50.18
N LYS A 21 -0.31 -17.72 -51.40
CA LYS A 21 -0.86 -16.38 -51.70
C LYS A 21 -2.40 -16.41 -51.67
N PRO A 22 -3.08 -15.27 -51.43
CA PRO A 22 -3.94 -14.66 -52.48
C PRO A 22 -4.00 -13.11 -52.33
N ASN A 23 -4.62 -12.23 -53.14
CA ASN A 23 -5.18 -12.17 -54.50
C ASN A 23 -5.30 -10.66 -54.83
N ARG A 24 -5.28 -10.26 -56.11
CA ARG A 24 -5.63 -8.91 -56.61
C ARG A 24 -6.76 -9.04 -57.64
N LYS A 25 -7.73 -8.11 -57.64
CA LYS A 25 -8.49 -7.56 -58.81
C LYS A 25 -9.38 -6.40 -58.30
N PHE A 26 -9.16 -5.14 -58.67
CA PHE A 26 -9.46 -4.39 -59.92
C PHE A 26 -10.88 -3.80 -59.95
N ALA A 27 -11.00 -2.45 -60.00
CA ALA A 27 -11.52 -1.69 -61.16
C ALA A 27 -11.79 -0.20 -60.83
N GLU A 28 -11.46 0.67 -61.79
CA GLU A 28 -11.43 2.14 -61.79
C GLU A 28 -12.73 2.81 -62.25
N LYS A 29 -12.86 4.12 -61.95
CA LYS A 29 -13.34 5.27 -62.77
C LYS A 29 -13.58 6.44 -61.79
N GLY A 30 -13.17 7.70 -61.96
CA GLY A 30 -12.59 8.50 -63.03
C GLY A 30 -13.04 9.95 -62.78
N GLY A 31 -12.19 10.96 -63.04
CA GLY A 31 -12.61 12.39 -63.09
C GLY A 31 -11.63 13.40 -62.47
N GLU A 32 -11.04 14.22 -63.33
CA GLU A 32 -9.96 15.20 -63.12
C GLU A 32 -10.40 16.52 -62.44
N MET A 33 -9.46 17.25 -61.80
CA MET A 33 -9.01 18.59 -62.25
C MET A 33 -8.01 19.29 -61.31
N LEU A 34 -6.79 19.49 -61.85
CA LEU A 34 -5.96 20.71 -61.88
C LEU A 34 -5.36 21.36 -60.60
N ARG A 35 -4.00 21.29 -60.56
CA ARG A 35 -2.97 22.34 -60.28
C ARG A 35 -3.07 23.12 -58.96
N TRP A 36 -2.03 23.24 -58.12
CA TRP A 36 -0.67 23.74 -58.41
C TRP A 36 0.35 23.13 -57.43
N ALA A 37 1.54 22.78 -57.92
CA ALA A 37 2.71 22.47 -57.11
C ALA A 37 3.81 23.50 -57.41
N SER A 38 4.19 24.28 -56.41
CA SER A 38 5.44 25.06 -56.41
C SER A 38 6.40 24.37 -55.45
N ILE A 39 7.51 23.90 -56.00
CA ILE A 39 8.65 23.37 -55.26
C ILE A 39 9.32 24.55 -54.54
N ILE A 40 9.27 24.55 -53.21
CA ILE A 40 10.21 25.31 -52.38
C ILE A 40 11.08 24.27 -51.68
N LEU A 41 12.35 24.19 -52.12
CA LEU A 41 13.41 23.58 -51.32
C LEU A 41 13.56 24.42 -50.05
N LEU A 42 12.95 23.98 -48.95
CA LEU A 42 13.33 24.42 -47.62
C LEU A 42 14.40 23.46 -47.11
N THR A 43 15.65 23.92 -47.19
CA THR A 43 16.74 23.44 -46.35
C THR A 43 16.35 23.64 -44.89
N LEU A 44 15.69 22.64 -44.30
CA LEU A 44 15.62 22.52 -42.85
C LEU A 44 17.02 22.18 -42.37
N GLY A 45 17.76 23.22 -41.98
CA GLY A 45 18.91 23.07 -41.12
C GLY A 45 18.44 22.37 -39.86
N ILE A 46 18.73 21.07 -39.76
CA ILE A 46 18.66 20.33 -38.53
C ILE A 46 19.78 20.91 -37.67
N SER A 47 19.46 21.95 -36.91
CA SER A 47 20.26 22.31 -35.74
C SER A 47 20.12 21.14 -34.79
N SER A 48 21.04 20.19 -34.88
CA SER A 48 21.29 19.22 -33.82
C SER A 48 21.84 20.02 -32.64
N THR A 49 20.94 20.57 -31.85
CA THR A 49 21.26 21.02 -30.49
C THR A 49 21.74 19.78 -29.75
N HIS A 50 23.05 19.55 -29.77
CA HIS A 50 23.68 18.57 -28.90
C HIS A 50 23.41 19.08 -27.49
N ALA A 51 22.48 18.44 -26.78
CA ALA A 51 22.30 18.68 -25.36
C ALA A 51 23.67 18.45 -24.72
N ALA A 52 24.19 19.47 -24.03
CA ALA A 52 25.51 19.38 -23.42
C ALA A 52 25.51 18.20 -22.44
N GLU A 53 26.49 17.31 -22.55
CA GLU A 53 26.56 16.13 -21.67
C GLU A 53 26.56 16.57 -20.20
N PRO A 54 25.77 15.90 -19.34
CA PRO A 54 25.73 16.23 -17.93
C PRO A 54 27.13 16.08 -17.32
N PHE A 55 27.44 16.93 -16.35
CA PHE A 55 28.59 16.67 -15.49
C PHE A 55 28.32 15.39 -14.69
N SER A 56 29.32 14.51 -14.59
CA SER A 56 29.22 13.28 -13.83
C SER A 56 30.51 13.04 -13.04
N VAL A 57 30.36 12.58 -11.80
CA VAL A 57 31.48 12.18 -10.96
C VAL A 57 31.11 10.95 -10.12
N VAL A 58 31.96 9.93 -10.20
CA VAL A 58 31.90 8.75 -9.34
C VAL A 58 32.65 9.04 -8.04
N LEU A 59 31.99 8.79 -6.91
CA LEU A 59 32.53 9.01 -5.56
C LEU A 59 32.97 7.69 -4.93
N THR A 60 32.21 6.63 -5.15
CA THR A 60 32.48 5.28 -4.68
C THR A 60 32.18 4.32 -5.81
N ASP A 61 33.07 3.37 -6.06
CA ASP A 61 32.85 2.25 -6.97
C ASP A 61 33.72 1.07 -6.53
N VAL A 62 33.08 0.05 -5.97
CA VAL A 62 33.78 -1.14 -5.45
C VAL A 62 34.40 -1.97 -6.58
N GLU A 63 33.84 -1.96 -7.79
CA GLU A 63 34.37 -2.73 -8.93
C GLU A 63 35.64 -2.10 -9.50
N GLN A 64 35.69 -0.77 -9.53
CA GLN A 64 36.86 0.00 -9.99
C GLN A 64 37.81 0.40 -8.86
N ASN A 65 37.51 0.02 -7.61
CA ASN A 65 38.25 0.42 -6.41
C ASN A 65 38.43 1.95 -6.29
N ILE A 66 37.35 2.70 -6.57
CA ILE A 66 37.32 4.16 -6.47
C ILE A 66 36.71 4.55 -5.12
N TYR A 67 37.38 5.46 -4.42
CA TYR A 67 36.86 6.12 -3.24
C TYR A 67 37.35 7.56 -3.18
N LYS A 68 36.42 8.52 -3.20
CA LYS A 68 36.69 9.95 -2.96
C LYS A 68 36.28 10.30 -1.55
N GLU A 69 37.25 10.56 -0.69
CA GLU A 69 36.97 10.91 0.71
C GLU A 69 36.17 12.21 0.83
N THR A 70 36.59 13.23 0.08
CA THR A 70 35.95 14.54 0.04
C THR A 70 35.60 14.98 -1.38
N LEU A 71 34.61 15.86 -1.49
CA LEU A 71 34.22 16.53 -2.73
C LEU A 71 33.57 17.86 -2.39
N HIS A 72 33.80 18.88 -3.21
CA HIS A 72 32.99 20.09 -3.22
C HIS A 72 32.72 20.51 -4.65
N LEU A 73 31.44 20.61 -5.01
CA LEU A 73 30.96 21.09 -6.31
C LEU A 73 30.13 22.34 -6.07
N THR A 74 30.25 23.31 -6.97
CA THR A 74 29.45 24.54 -6.94
C THR A 74 28.88 24.85 -8.32
N SER A 75 27.79 25.61 -8.33
CA SER A 75 27.22 26.18 -9.55
C SER A 75 28.24 26.93 -10.41
N SER A 76 29.15 27.71 -9.81
CA SER A 76 30.13 28.48 -10.56
C SER A 76 31.10 27.61 -11.36
N ASP A 77 31.42 26.40 -10.88
CA ASP A 77 32.36 25.50 -11.54
C ASP A 77 31.69 24.60 -12.58
N ILE A 78 30.45 24.18 -12.30
CA ILE A 78 29.78 23.11 -13.07
C ILE A 78 28.71 23.65 -14.02
N THR A 79 27.97 24.67 -13.60
CA THR A 79 26.85 25.27 -14.35
C THR A 79 26.88 26.80 -14.20
N PRO A 80 27.89 27.50 -14.77
CA PRO A 80 28.02 28.95 -14.60
C PRO A 80 26.81 29.75 -15.12
N ASP A 81 26.04 29.17 -16.04
CA ASP A 81 24.80 29.76 -16.58
C ASP A 81 23.56 29.53 -15.69
N CYS A 82 23.67 28.77 -14.61
CA CYS A 82 22.57 28.56 -13.68
C CYS A 82 22.32 29.84 -12.86
N PRO A 83 21.10 30.41 -12.86
CA PRO A 83 20.81 31.66 -12.15
C PRO A 83 20.77 31.50 -10.63
N VAL A 84 20.69 30.26 -10.14
CA VAL A 84 20.63 29.92 -8.71
C VAL A 84 21.96 29.33 -8.28
N GLN A 85 22.52 29.84 -7.18
CA GLN A 85 23.71 29.24 -6.58
C GLN A 85 23.33 27.94 -5.88
N TRP A 86 24.09 26.88 -6.14
CA TRP A 86 23.92 25.58 -5.52
C TRP A 86 25.29 24.97 -5.19
N SER A 87 25.32 24.05 -4.24
CA SER A 87 26.53 23.28 -3.93
C SER A 87 26.23 21.85 -3.55
N VAL A 88 27.20 20.97 -3.79
CA VAL A 88 27.19 19.58 -3.30
C VAL A 88 28.51 19.32 -2.61
N ARG A 89 28.48 18.79 -1.37
CA ARG A 89 29.67 18.49 -0.58
C ARG A 89 29.62 17.05 -0.08
N LYS A 90 30.72 16.32 -0.25
CA LYS A 90 30.94 15.01 0.38
C LYS A 90 32.01 15.14 1.45
N HIS A 91 31.80 14.52 2.60
CA HIS A 91 32.84 14.30 3.61
C HIS A 91 32.51 13.08 4.49
N VAL A 92 33.46 12.72 5.36
CA VAL A 92 33.35 11.63 6.33
C VAL A 92 33.15 12.20 7.73
N LEU A 93 32.34 11.53 8.54
CA LEU A 93 32.09 11.82 9.94
C LEU A 93 33.02 10.99 10.83
N HIS A 94 33.42 11.58 11.95
CA HIS A 94 34.36 10.98 12.90
C HIS A 94 33.85 11.07 14.35
N GLY A 95 34.38 10.20 15.21
CA GLY A 95 34.10 10.14 16.64
C GLY A 95 32.97 9.18 17.01
N GLY A 96 33.14 8.45 18.12
CA GLY A 96 32.10 7.56 18.65
C GLY A 96 31.58 6.53 17.64
N LYS A 97 30.28 6.27 17.65
CA LYS A 97 29.63 5.30 16.76
C LYS A 97 29.43 5.80 15.32
N GLN A 98 29.70 7.08 15.01
CA GLN A 98 29.61 7.61 13.65
C GLN A 98 30.90 7.51 12.85
N GLU A 99 31.96 6.98 13.45
CA GLU A 99 33.28 6.87 12.82
C GLU A 99 33.21 6.17 11.45
N GLY A 100 33.56 6.92 10.40
CA GLY A 100 33.60 6.46 9.02
C GLY A 100 32.26 6.60 8.27
N VAL A 101 31.24 7.25 8.84
CA VAL A 101 30.00 7.50 8.10
C VAL A 101 30.21 8.60 7.06
N GLU A 102 29.85 8.30 5.82
CA GLU A 102 29.89 9.24 4.72
C GLU A 102 28.58 10.01 4.61
N VAL A 103 28.68 11.31 4.31
CA VAL A 103 27.54 12.16 4.03
C VAL A 103 27.75 12.97 2.75
N ILE A 104 26.66 13.20 2.04
CA ILE A 104 26.60 14.09 0.87
C ILE A 104 25.55 15.15 1.17
N GLU A 105 26.00 16.37 1.39
CA GLU A 105 25.18 17.55 1.62
C GLU A 105 24.89 18.23 0.29
N VAL A 106 23.63 18.56 0.04
CA VAL A 106 23.16 19.22 -1.17
C VAL A 106 22.44 20.49 -0.75
N ASP A 107 22.89 21.63 -1.27
CA ASP A 107 22.19 22.91 -1.18
C ASP A 107 21.79 23.32 -2.59
N ASN A 108 20.49 23.35 -2.89
CA ASN A 108 19.99 23.76 -4.20
C ASN A 108 19.73 25.28 -4.29
N GLY A 109 20.09 26.05 -3.27
CA GLY A 109 19.79 27.48 -3.13
C GLY A 109 18.47 27.80 -2.42
N LYS A 110 17.63 26.79 -2.16
CA LYS A 110 16.34 26.92 -1.45
C LYS A 110 16.08 25.79 -0.45
N LEU A 111 16.39 24.56 -0.84
CA LEU A 111 16.40 23.36 -0.03
C LEU A 111 17.83 22.94 0.27
N GLN A 112 18.05 22.46 1.49
CA GLN A 112 19.24 21.71 1.85
C GLN A 112 18.85 20.31 2.30
N PHE A 113 19.60 19.29 1.90
CA PHE A 113 19.42 17.93 2.41
C PHE A 113 20.72 17.14 2.47
N THR A 114 20.74 16.11 3.32
CA THR A 114 21.92 15.27 3.56
C THR A 114 21.62 13.82 3.23
N VAL A 115 22.28 13.25 2.22
CA VAL A 115 22.23 11.83 1.86
C VAL A 115 23.33 11.08 2.60
N VAL A 116 23.06 9.86 3.05
CA VAL A 116 23.99 9.03 3.85
C VAL A 116 24.30 7.72 3.12
N PRO A 117 25.31 7.67 2.23
CA PRO A 117 25.64 6.47 1.48
C PRO A 117 25.99 5.25 2.34
N THR A 118 26.64 5.46 3.48
CA THR A 118 26.97 4.40 4.43
C THR A 118 25.74 3.73 5.04
N ARG A 119 24.57 4.38 4.98
CA ARG A 119 23.29 3.91 5.54
C ARG A 119 22.23 3.78 4.44
N GLY A 120 22.55 3.03 3.39
CA GLY A 120 21.59 2.65 2.34
C GLY A 120 21.05 3.81 1.51
N MET A 121 21.82 4.89 1.34
CA MET A 121 21.38 6.13 0.69
C MET A 121 20.18 6.79 1.40
N SER A 122 20.05 6.60 2.71
CA SER A 122 19.02 7.27 3.53
C SER A 122 19.23 8.79 3.50
N VAL A 123 18.19 9.56 3.81
CA VAL A 123 18.27 11.03 3.89
C VAL A 123 18.10 11.45 5.34
N GLN A 124 19.14 12.08 5.91
CA GLN A 124 19.16 12.43 7.33
C GLN A 124 18.17 13.53 7.66
N GLN A 125 18.13 14.58 6.84
CA GLN A 125 17.23 15.71 7.04
C GLN A 125 17.07 16.50 5.74
N VAL A 126 16.02 17.31 5.69
CA VAL A 126 15.79 18.34 4.65
C VAL A 126 15.41 19.64 5.34
N SER A 127 15.88 20.79 4.89
CA SER A 127 15.49 22.11 5.42
C SER A 127 15.14 23.10 4.31
N MET A 128 14.23 24.02 4.61
CA MET A 128 13.81 25.15 3.78
C MET A 128 13.46 26.33 4.67
N GLY A 129 14.41 27.22 4.91
CA GLY A 129 14.24 28.29 5.90
C GLY A 129 13.99 27.70 7.31
N ASP A 130 12.86 28.05 7.93
CA ASP A 130 12.47 27.56 9.25
C ASP A 130 11.70 26.23 9.23
N LEU A 131 11.43 25.67 8.04
CA LEU A 131 10.79 24.36 7.89
C LEU A 131 11.87 23.28 7.77
N ARG A 132 11.77 22.22 8.58
CA ARG A 132 12.62 21.02 8.54
C ARG A 132 11.77 19.77 8.32
N LEU A 133 12.28 18.85 7.51
CA LEU A 133 11.87 17.45 7.48
C LEU A 133 12.91 16.63 8.23
N GLY A 134 12.48 15.91 9.25
CA GLY A 134 13.32 15.23 10.22
C GLY A 134 12.72 15.33 11.61
N TRP A 135 13.42 14.76 12.59
CA TRP A 135 12.97 14.67 13.97
C TRP A 135 14.18 14.60 14.90
N ASP A 136 13.93 14.66 16.20
CA ASP A 136 14.96 14.66 17.22
C ASP A 136 14.98 13.31 17.93
N SER A 137 15.70 12.36 17.34
CA SER A 137 15.88 11.03 17.91
C SER A 137 16.73 11.08 19.19
N PRO A 138 16.50 10.17 20.16
CA PRO A 138 17.44 9.94 21.25
C PRO A 138 18.80 9.41 20.76
N VAL A 139 18.86 8.76 19.58
CA VAL A 139 20.11 8.33 18.96
C VAL A 139 20.84 9.54 18.36
N LYS A 140 21.97 9.91 18.97
CA LYS A 140 22.78 11.05 18.53
C LYS A 140 23.89 10.62 17.55
N GLY A 141 24.04 11.39 16.47
CA GLY A 141 24.98 11.11 15.39
C GLY A 141 24.52 9.97 14.47
N LEU A 142 25.05 9.92 13.25
CA LEU A 142 24.71 8.85 12.30
C LEU A 142 25.52 7.60 12.64
N VAL A 143 24.87 6.53 13.12
CA VAL A 143 25.59 5.33 13.55
C VAL A 143 26.09 4.53 12.33
N HIS A 144 27.38 4.22 12.27
CA HIS A 144 27.92 3.35 11.23
C HIS A 144 27.36 1.92 11.40
N PRO A 145 26.85 1.24 10.34
CA PRO A 145 26.26 -0.09 10.46
C PRO A 145 27.16 -1.15 11.11
N LYS A 146 28.49 -1.05 10.95
CA LYS A 146 29.48 -1.88 11.68
C LYS A 146 29.31 -1.92 13.21
N PHE A 147 28.64 -0.93 13.80
CA PHE A 147 28.36 -0.86 15.24
C PHE A 147 26.92 -1.24 15.61
N ILE A 148 26.11 -1.67 14.65
CA ILE A 148 24.73 -2.10 14.85
C ILE A 148 24.67 -3.61 14.67
N ASN A 149 24.23 -4.31 15.70
CA ASN A 149 23.83 -5.70 15.57
C ASN A 149 22.30 -5.75 15.46
N LEU A 150 21.78 -5.99 14.26
CA LEU A 150 20.33 -5.97 14.00
C LEU A 150 19.53 -6.99 14.83
N HIS A 151 20.17 -8.06 15.31
CA HIS A 151 19.51 -9.10 16.10
C HIS A 151 19.38 -8.78 17.59
N THR A 152 20.00 -7.70 18.09
CA THR A 152 19.84 -7.32 19.51
C THR A 152 18.37 -7.06 19.83
N ARG A 153 18.01 -7.24 21.11
CA ARG A 153 16.64 -7.01 21.61
C ARG A 153 15.58 -7.74 20.78
N GLN A 154 15.83 -9.01 20.43
CA GLN A 154 14.92 -9.85 19.64
C GLN A 154 14.63 -9.26 18.24
N GLY A 155 15.69 -8.84 17.54
CA GLY A 155 15.58 -8.27 16.19
C GLY A 155 15.28 -6.77 16.13
N LEU A 156 15.28 -6.07 17.27
CA LEU A 156 15.04 -4.62 17.35
C LEU A 156 16.32 -3.77 17.29
N GLY A 157 17.48 -4.38 17.01
CA GLY A 157 18.77 -3.66 16.99
C GLY A 157 18.85 -2.54 15.96
N TRP A 158 17.99 -2.55 14.94
CA TRP A 158 17.83 -1.45 13.98
C TRP A 158 17.56 -0.09 14.68
N LEU A 159 16.84 -0.10 15.81
CA LEU A 159 16.52 1.11 16.58
C LEU A 159 17.77 1.79 17.19
N GLU A 160 18.90 1.08 17.31
CA GLU A 160 20.14 1.66 17.84
C GLU A 160 20.78 2.69 16.90
N GLY A 161 20.36 2.73 15.62
CA GLY A 161 20.85 3.67 14.62
C GLY A 161 19.79 4.62 14.05
N PHE A 162 18.54 4.52 14.50
CA PHE A 162 17.42 5.21 13.85
C PHE A 162 17.33 6.68 14.23
N ASN A 163 17.64 7.57 13.28
CA ASN A 163 17.49 9.02 13.45
C ASN A 163 17.34 9.81 12.15
N GLU A 164 17.12 9.13 11.04
CA GLU A 164 17.01 9.74 9.72
C GLU A 164 15.60 10.29 9.47
N TRP A 165 15.53 11.32 8.63
CA TRP A 165 14.26 11.76 8.07
C TRP A 165 13.66 10.69 7.18
N MET A 166 14.40 10.09 6.23
CA MET A 166 13.86 9.07 5.34
C MET A 166 14.77 7.85 5.31
N VAL A 167 14.22 6.70 5.69
CA VAL A 167 14.88 5.39 5.60
C VAL A 167 14.13 4.49 4.63
N ARG A 168 14.87 3.74 3.82
CA ARG A 168 14.31 2.61 3.08
C ARG A 168 14.30 1.38 3.98
N CYS A 169 13.14 0.83 4.24
CA CYS A 169 12.99 -0.45 4.91
C CYS A 169 12.73 -1.53 3.86
N GLY A 170 13.59 -2.54 3.78
CA GLY A 170 13.64 -3.50 2.67
C GLY A 170 15.01 -4.18 2.58
N LEU A 171 15.34 -4.88 1.49
CA LEU A 171 14.51 -5.22 0.33
C LEU A 171 13.98 -6.66 0.39
N GLU A 172 14.77 -7.58 0.96
CA GLU A 172 14.36 -9.00 1.10
C GLU A 172 13.09 -9.13 1.96
N PHE A 173 12.98 -8.27 2.97
CA PHE A 173 11.84 -8.13 3.85
C PHE A 173 11.85 -6.74 4.50
N PHE A 174 10.73 -6.34 5.08
CA PHE A 174 10.63 -5.23 6.02
C PHE A 174 9.50 -5.50 7.02
N GLY A 175 9.34 -4.61 8.00
CA GLY A 175 8.29 -4.67 9.01
C GLY A 175 8.81 -5.20 10.34
N GLY A 176 7.88 -5.57 11.24
CA GLY A 176 8.23 -6.06 12.58
C GLY A 176 9.08 -7.34 12.57
N PRO A 177 9.97 -7.51 13.56
CA PRO A 177 10.80 -8.70 13.69
C PRO A 177 9.97 -9.95 13.99
N GLY A 178 10.59 -11.12 13.91
CA GLY A 178 9.99 -12.41 14.26
C GLY A 178 10.24 -13.49 13.23
N THR A 179 9.80 -14.70 13.55
CA THR A 179 10.08 -15.89 12.76
C THR A 179 9.37 -15.87 11.40
N ASP A 180 10.08 -16.32 10.37
CA ASP A 180 9.56 -16.55 9.03
C ASP A 180 10.13 -17.85 8.44
N GLU A 181 9.45 -18.41 7.44
CA GLU A 181 9.91 -19.59 6.70
C GLU A 181 10.68 -19.21 5.43
N PHE A 182 11.68 -20.02 5.09
CA PHE A 182 12.38 -19.95 3.80
C PHE A 182 12.83 -21.34 3.34
N THR A 183 13.31 -21.43 2.10
CA THR A 183 13.94 -22.64 1.57
C THR A 183 15.45 -22.56 1.74
N ASP A 184 16.04 -23.52 2.46
CA ASP A 184 17.48 -23.58 2.68
C ASP A 184 18.27 -24.00 1.42
N ASN A 185 19.60 -24.06 1.54
CA ASN A 185 20.50 -24.36 0.45
C ASN A 185 20.42 -25.81 -0.07
N ILE A 186 19.72 -26.71 0.62
CA ILE A 186 19.48 -28.10 0.20
C ILE A 186 18.02 -28.37 -0.16
N GLY A 187 17.17 -27.33 -0.15
CA GLY A 187 15.78 -27.39 -0.59
C GLY A 187 14.76 -27.70 0.52
N ASN A 188 15.18 -27.77 1.79
CA ASN A 188 14.26 -27.98 2.90
C ASN A 188 13.60 -26.67 3.33
N LYS A 189 12.42 -26.78 3.95
CA LYS A 189 11.86 -25.66 4.70
C LYS A 189 12.66 -25.45 6.00
N ALA A 190 13.09 -24.22 6.22
CA ALA A 190 13.78 -23.79 7.42
C ALA A 190 13.11 -22.51 7.97
N GLN A 191 13.44 -22.17 9.21
CA GLN A 191 12.99 -20.95 9.86
C GLN A 191 14.15 -19.97 10.04
N MET A 192 13.86 -18.68 9.90
CA MET A 192 14.77 -17.60 10.24
C MET A 192 14.05 -16.56 11.08
N ASP A 193 14.77 -15.90 11.99
CA ASP A 193 14.26 -14.74 12.70
C ASP A 193 14.57 -13.48 11.89
N LEU A 194 13.52 -12.84 11.38
CA LEU A 194 13.62 -11.57 10.70
C LEU A 194 13.87 -10.45 11.71
N THR A 195 14.73 -9.51 11.35
CA THR A 195 14.97 -8.29 12.13
C THR A 195 13.98 -7.19 11.74
N LEU A 196 13.94 -6.10 12.50
CA LEU A 196 13.11 -4.96 12.19
C LEU A 196 13.56 -4.29 10.88
N HIS A 197 12.62 -4.06 9.96
CA HIS A 197 12.78 -3.23 8.76
C HIS A 197 13.81 -3.66 7.70
N GLY A 198 14.33 -4.88 7.77
CA GLY A 198 15.26 -5.39 6.76
C GLY A 198 16.69 -4.91 6.95
N LYS A 199 17.46 -4.91 5.85
CA LYS A 199 18.91 -4.66 5.87
C LYS A 199 19.32 -3.41 5.09
N ILE A 200 18.60 -3.04 4.04
CA ILE A 200 19.06 -2.04 3.05
C ILE A 200 19.51 -0.71 3.69
N GLY A 201 18.77 -0.19 4.67
CA GLY A 201 19.11 1.05 5.39
C GLY A 201 20.37 0.98 6.26
N ASN A 202 20.87 -0.23 6.55
CA ASN A 202 22.13 -0.48 7.25
C ASN A 202 23.17 -1.16 6.33
N THR A 203 23.00 -1.05 5.00
CA THR A 203 23.97 -1.54 4.01
C THR A 203 24.63 -0.35 3.31
N PRO A 204 25.97 -0.21 3.37
CA PRO A 204 26.68 0.83 2.62
C PRO A 204 26.48 0.67 1.11
N ALA A 205 26.42 1.78 0.39
CA ALA A 205 26.36 1.78 -1.07
C ALA A 205 27.67 1.26 -1.70
N SER A 206 27.56 0.33 -2.65
CA SER A 206 28.66 -0.22 -3.44
C SER A 206 29.12 0.72 -4.54
N GLN A 207 28.22 1.60 -4.99
CA GLN A 207 28.51 2.63 -5.98
C GLN A 207 27.77 3.91 -5.61
N VAL A 208 28.43 5.06 -5.78
CA VAL A 208 27.84 6.38 -5.54
C VAL A 208 28.31 7.34 -6.62
N GLU A 209 27.38 8.03 -7.26
CA GLU A 209 27.67 9.01 -8.30
C GLU A 209 26.81 10.26 -8.15
N ILE A 210 27.35 11.39 -8.61
CA ILE A 210 26.63 12.65 -8.74
C ILE A 210 26.59 13.00 -10.21
N THR A 211 25.40 13.34 -10.71
CA THR A 211 25.23 13.94 -12.03
C THR A 211 24.52 15.29 -11.95
N VAL A 212 24.94 16.24 -12.78
CA VAL A 212 24.34 17.58 -12.88
C VAL A 212 24.11 17.90 -14.35
N GLU A 213 22.87 18.20 -14.71
CA GLU A 213 22.56 18.66 -16.06
C GLU A 213 23.21 20.03 -16.32
N LYS A 214 23.86 20.20 -17.48
CA LYS A 214 24.51 21.46 -17.85
C LYS A 214 23.57 22.50 -18.47
N GLN A 215 22.32 22.13 -18.69
CA GLN A 215 21.29 22.99 -19.25
C GLN A 215 20.07 22.97 -18.33
N ALA A 216 19.22 23.99 -18.43
CA ALA A 216 17.99 24.07 -17.66
C ALA A 216 17.16 22.77 -17.78
N PRO A 217 16.65 22.22 -16.67
CA PRO A 217 16.53 22.84 -15.35
C PRO A 217 17.76 22.63 -14.42
N PHE A 218 18.92 22.21 -14.94
CA PHE A 218 20.15 22.00 -14.17
C PHE A 218 20.00 20.99 -13.03
N ARG A 219 19.19 19.94 -13.25
CA ARG A 219 18.84 18.99 -12.18
C ARG A 219 20.07 18.27 -11.63
N ILE A 220 20.18 18.28 -10.31
CA ILE A 220 21.22 17.61 -9.52
C ILE A 220 20.69 16.24 -9.09
N ARG A 221 21.46 15.17 -9.33
CA ARG A 221 21.12 13.79 -8.96
C ARG A 221 22.24 13.16 -8.17
N ILE A 222 21.86 12.51 -7.08
CA ILE A 222 22.74 11.73 -6.22
C ILE A 222 22.23 10.30 -6.31
N ARG A 223 23.01 9.43 -6.96
CA ARG A 223 22.65 8.05 -7.19
C ARG A 223 23.55 7.13 -6.39
N GLY A 224 22.99 6.02 -5.91
CA GLY A 224 23.79 4.99 -5.28
C GLY A 224 23.22 3.59 -5.46
N ARG A 225 24.10 2.63 -5.73
CA ARG A 225 23.79 1.21 -5.78
C ARG A 225 23.98 0.59 -4.40
N VAL A 226 22.97 -0.08 -3.89
CA VAL A 226 23.03 -0.83 -2.63
C VAL A 226 22.56 -2.26 -2.92
N ASP A 227 23.39 -3.23 -2.55
CA ASP A 227 23.20 -4.63 -2.93
C ASP A 227 22.76 -5.49 -1.73
N GLU A 228 21.66 -6.20 -1.88
CA GLU A 228 21.24 -7.30 -1.00
C GLU A 228 21.35 -8.62 -1.75
N ALA A 229 22.59 -9.12 -1.84
CA ALA A 229 22.94 -10.34 -2.55
C ALA A 229 23.63 -11.34 -1.62
N ILE A 230 23.15 -12.59 -1.63
CA ILE A 230 23.74 -13.70 -0.86
C ILE A 230 23.66 -15.02 -1.64
N LEU A 231 24.68 -15.85 -1.52
CA LEU A 231 24.66 -17.22 -2.05
C LEU A 231 23.48 -17.99 -1.43
N HIS A 232 22.74 -18.74 -2.25
CA HIS A 232 21.50 -19.42 -1.85
C HIS A 232 20.36 -18.53 -1.28
N GLY A 233 20.41 -17.20 -1.40
CA GLY A 233 19.29 -16.31 -1.03
C GLY A 233 18.98 -15.25 -2.09
N PRO A 234 18.51 -14.04 -1.72
CA PRO A 234 18.21 -12.99 -2.70
C PRO A 234 19.43 -12.52 -3.48
N LYS A 235 19.17 -11.97 -4.67
CA LYS A 235 20.11 -11.18 -5.49
C LYS A 235 19.42 -9.89 -5.91
N LEU A 236 19.05 -9.09 -4.90
CA LEU A 236 18.32 -7.85 -5.10
C LEU A 236 19.31 -6.68 -5.14
N GLU A 237 19.19 -5.85 -6.17
CA GLU A 237 19.96 -4.61 -6.32
C GLU A 237 18.99 -3.43 -6.23
N LEU A 238 19.32 -2.44 -5.40
CA LEU A 238 18.67 -1.13 -5.37
C LEU A 238 19.59 -0.09 -6.01
N TRP A 239 19.10 0.57 -7.05
CA TRP A 239 19.61 1.88 -7.47
C TRP A 239 18.71 2.96 -6.89
N SER A 240 19.22 3.67 -5.89
CA SER A 240 18.57 4.85 -5.31
C SER A 240 18.95 6.10 -6.09
N GLU A 241 18.00 6.99 -6.35
CA GLU A 241 18.27 8.35 -6.85
C GLU A 241 17.53 9.37 -5.99
N ILE A 242 18.25 10.36 -5.48
CA ILE A 242 17.69 11.56 -4.86
C ILE A 242 18.02 12.74 -5.76
N SER A 243 17.02 13.50 -6.20
CA SER A 243 17.23 14.60 -7.15
C SER A 243 16.43 15.86 -6.84
N THR A 244 17.00 17.01 -7.21
CA THR A 244 16.36 18.33 -7.05
C THR A 244 16.79 19.28 -8.17
N GLU A 245 16.04 20.34 -8.37
CA GLU A 245 16.36 21.43 -9.29
C GLU A 245 16.76 22.67 -8.48
N PRO A 246 17.82 23.41 -8.87
CA PRO A 246 18.21 24.64 -8.20
C PRO A 246 17.04 25.62 -8.02
N GLY A 247 16.85 26.12 -6.80
CA GLY A 247 15.78 27.07 -6.44
C GLY A 247 14.40 26.45 -6.26
N SER A 248 14.24 25.14 -6.48
CA SER A 248 12.97 24.45 -6.26
C SER A 248 12.73 24.19 -4.77
N ASN A 249 11.45 24.18 -4.35
CA ASN A 249 11.01 23.66 -3.05
C ASN A 249 10.61 22.17 -3.11
N THR A 250 11.01 21.48 -4.17
CA THR A 250 10.73 20.06 -4.41
C THR A 250 12.00 19.26 -4.60
N PHE A 251 11.90 17.98 -4.29
CA PHE A 251 12.89 16.98 -4.62
C PHE A 251 12.17 15.64 -4.84
N GLN A 252 12.85 14.71 -5.49
CA GLN A 252 12.31 13.41 -5.85
C GLN A 252 13.23 12.31 -5.35
N ILE A 253 12.61 11.22 -4.87
CA ILE A 253 13.27 9.92 -4.72
C ILE A 253 12.78 9.04 -5.85
N SER A 254 13.68 8.49 -6.66
CA SER A 254 13.35 7.60 -7.78
C SER A 254 14.24 6.37 -7.76
N ASP A 255 13.72 5.29 -7.20
CA ASP A 255 14.46 4.07 -7.00
C ASP A 255 14.11 3.00 -8.01
N LYS A 256 15.09 2.16 -8.33
CA LYS A 256 14.91 0.94 -9.13
C LYS A 256 15.39 -0.26 -8.34
N ILE A 257 14.53 -1.25 -8.15
CA ILE A 257 14.90 -2.55 -7.60
C ILE A 257 14.97 -3.56 -8.74
N THR A 258 16.05 -4.32 -8.83
CA THR A 258 16.24 -5.39 -9.83
C THR A 258 16.48 -6.73 -9.15
N ASN A 259 15.82 -7.79 -9.62
CA ASN A 259 16.15 -9.15 -9.25
C ASN A 259 17.18 -9.73 -10.24
N HIS A 260 18.42 -9.91 -9.82
CA HIS A 260 19.48 -10.47 -10.66
C HIS A 260 19.53 -12.00 -10.65
N SER A 261 18.65 -12.67 -9.90
CA SER A 261 18.61 -14.13 -9.88
C SER A 261 17.88 -14.71 -11.11
N ALA A 262 18.13 -15.99 -11.38
CA ALA A 262 17.46 -16.77 -12.41
C ALA A 262 16.07 -17.29 -11.98
N VAL A 263 15.60 -16.93 -10.76
CA VAL A 263 14.33 -17.38 -10.20
C VAL A 263 13.50 -16.18 -9.75
N GLU A 264 12.21 -16.42 -9.50
CA GLU A 264 11.35 -15.41 -8.88
C GLU A 264 11.80 -15.13 -7.44
N GLN A 265 11.79 -13.86 -7.02
CA GLN A 265 12.24 -13.43 -5.71
C GLN A 265 11.16 -12.57 -5.02
N GLU A 266 10.81 -12.92 -3.78
CA GLU A 266 10.03 -12.04 -2.90
C GLU A 266 10.85 -10.79 -2.55
N PHE A 267 10.19 -9.65 -2.49
CA PHE A 267 10.80 -8.41 -2.02
C PHE A 267 9.75 -7.53 -1.33
N GLY A 268 10.19 -6.51 -0.61
CA GLY A 268 9.34 -5.45 -0.08
C GLY A 268 10.12 -4.17 0.12
N ILE A 269 9.45 -3.03 -0.05
CA ILE A 269 10.02 -1.73 0.29
C ILE A 269 8.97 -0.82 0.94
N LEU A 270 9.39 -0.13 1.99
CA LEU A 270 8.63 0.90 2.69
C LEU A 270 9.53 2.14 2.83
N TYR A 271 9.00 3.29 2.46
CA TYR A 271 9.70 4.57 2.56
C TYR A 271 9.34 5.25 3.86
N HIS A 272 10.15 5.03 4.88
CA HIS A 272 9.87 5.45 6.25
C HIS A 272 10.28 6.92 6.47
N ALA A 273 9.40 7.86 6.14
CA ALA A 273 9.66 9.31 6.24
C ALA A 273 9.12 9.90 7.55
N ASN A 274 9.97 10.54 8.35
CA ASN A 274 9.81 10.80 9.78
C ASN A 274 9.83 12.29 10.12
N TYR A 275 8.79 12.79 10.78
CA TYR A 275 8.60 14.22 11.02
C TYR A 275 8.37 14.52 12.49
N GLY A 276 9.18 15.41 13.05
CA GLY A 276 8.98 16.03 14.36
C GLY A 276 8.56 17.50 14.21
N THR A 277 8.94 18.33 15.19
CA THR A 277 8.78 19.79 15.10
C THR A 277 9.60 20.37 13.94
N PRO A 278 9.14 21.43 13.25
CA PRO A 278 7.96 22.25 13.55
C PRO A 278 6.68 21.81 12.83
N LEU A 279 6.68 20.64 12.17
CA LEU A 279 5.48 20.12 11.49
C LEU A 279 4.55 19.40 12.46
N MET A 280 5.11 18.56 13.31
CA MET A 280 4.39 17.82 14.33
C MET A 280 4.28 18.64 15.61
N GLU A 281 3.06 18.92 16.01
CA GLU A 281 2.68 19.65 17.22
C GLU A 281 1.23 19.31 17.59
N LYS A 282 0.75 19.76 18.75
CA LYS A 282 -0.66 19.62 19.13
C LYS A 282 -1.55 20.30 18.08
N GLY A 283 -2.45 19.52 17.48
CA GLY A 283 -3.38 20.00 16.46
C GLY A 283 -2.83 20.04 15.04
N ALA A 284 -1.58 19.60 14.82
CA ALA A 284 -1.10 19.27 13.47
C ALA A 284 -2.05 18.22 12.84
N LYS A 285 -2.07 18.15 11.51
CA LYS A 285 -2.99 17.27 10.79
C LYS A 285 -2.32 16.54 9.64
N PHE A 286 -2.70 15.28 9.53
CA PHE A 286 -2.49 14.46 8.35
C PHE A 286 -3.69 14.60 7.41
N VAL A 287 -3.42 14.77 6.11
CA VAL A 287 -4.43 14.94 5.07
C VAL A 287 -4.13 13.93 3.97
N ALA A 288 -5.08 13.08 3.63
CA ALA A 288 -4.95 12.08 2.59
C ALA A 288 -6.30 11.77 1.95
N PRO A 289 -6.31 11.34 0.68
CA PRO A 289 -7.52 10.88 0.03
C PRO A 289 -7.78 9.42 0.44
N ALA A 290 -8.08 9.20 1.71
CA ALA A 290 -8.19 7.86 2.29
C ALA A 290 -9.44 7.12 1.77
N ARG A 291 -9.22 5.90 1.27
CA ARG A 291 -10.28 4.92 1.00
C ARG A 291 -10.65 4.18 2.28
N GLU A 292 -9.65 3.70 2.99
CA GLU A 292 -9.79 2.91 4.22
C GLU A 292 -8.70 3.28 5.22
N VAL A 293 -9.04 3.25 6.51
CA VAL A 293 -8.12 3.37 7.64
C VAL A 293 -8.42 2.25 8.63
N THR A 294 -7.38 1.49 9.00
CA THR A 294 -7.49 0.35 9.91
C THR A 294 -6.33 0.41 10.93
N PRO A 295 -6.56 0.21 12.23
CA PRO A 295 -5.51 0.21 13.24
C PRO A 295 -4.68 -1.07 13.08
N ILE A 296 -3.37 -1.01 13.34
CA ILE A 296 -2.53 -2.20 13.18
C ILE A 296 -2.80 -3.25 14.27
N ASN A 297 -3.16 -2.80 15.49
CA ASN A 297 -3.41 -3.59 16.69
C ASN A 297 -4.49 -2.91 17.57
N GLU A 298 -4.80 -3.47 18.75
CA GLU A 298 -5.92 -3.04 19.60
C GLU A 298 -5.76 -1.63 20.19
N TYR A 299 -4.55 -1.22 20.56
CA TYR A 299 -4.32 0.05 21.25
C TYR A 299 -4.78 1.30 20.45
N PRO A 300 -4.35 1.53 19.19
CA PRO A 300 -4.78 2.67 18.39
C PRO A 300 -6.24 2.60 17.93
N ALA A 301 -6.92 1.45 18.08
CA ALA A 301 -8.31 1.30 17.69
C ALA A 301 -9.25 2.25 18.45
N SER A 302 -8.94 2.53 19.71
CA SER A 302 -9.70 3.46 20.56
C SER A 302 -9.68 4.91 20.05
N ASP A 303 -8.63 5.31 19.34
CA ASP A 303 -8.40 6.69 18.87
C ASP A 303 -8.64 6.88 17.36
N ILE A 304 -9.15 5.85 16.68
CA ILE A 304 -9.23 5.82 15.21
C ILE A 304 -10.08 6.94 14.61
N SER A 305 -11.08 7.44 15.32
CA SER A 305 -11.91 8.58 14.87
C SER A 305 -11.10 9.87 14.71
N SER A 306 -9.94 9.95 15.36
CA SER A 306 -9.02 11.08 15.35
C SER A 306 -7.64 10.74 14.78
N TYR A 307 -7.54 9.64 14.00
CA TYR A 307 -6.27 9.14 13.46
C TYR A 307 -5.43 10.24 12.78
N ASN A 308 -6.10 11.18 12.12
CA ASN A 308 -5.51 12.25 11.33
C ASN A 308 -5.14 13.53 12.11
N ILE A 309 -5.41 13.61 13.42
CA ILE A 309 -5.08 14.76 14.27
C ILE A 309 -3.98 14.37 15.27
N TYR A 310 -2.96 15.21 15.41
CA TYR A 310 -1.85 14.95 16.32
C TYR A 310 -2.08 15.58 17.69
N ARG A 311 -1.70 14.84 18.74
CA ARG A 311 -1.71 15.29 20.14
C ARG A 311 -0.39 15.92 20.52
N ALA A 312 -0.34 16.60 21.66
CA ALA A 312 0.92 17.08 22.23
C ALA A 312 1.85 15.92 22.63
N PRO A 313 3.18 16.15 22.76
CA PRO A 313 4.09 15.19 23.38
C PRO A 313 3.55 14.74 24.74
N THR A 314 3.47 13.44 24.96
CA THR A 314 2.85 12.85 26.15
C THR A 314 3.74 11.72 26.69
N PRO A 315 4.30 11.84 27.91
CA PRO A 315 5.10 10.77 28.48
C PRO A 315 4.33 9.45 28.66
N GLY A 316 5.01 8.32 28.46
CA GLY A 316 4.51 6.99 28.81
C GLY A 316 3.38 6.41 27.95
N ILE A 317 2.99 7.06 26.84
CA ILE A 317 2.01 6.48 25.92
C ILE A 317 2.71 5.67 24.82
N PRO A 318 2.19 4.50 24.42
CA PRO A 318 2.75 3.78 23.28
C PRO A 318 2.40 4.45 21.95
N GLU A 319 3.12 4.01 20.92
CA GLU A 319 2.87 4.41 19.54
C GLU A 319 1.47 4.02 19.04
N GLN A 320 1.04 4.69 17.97
CA GLN A 320 -0.22 4.45 17.28
C GLN A 320 0.06 4.30 15.79
N VAL A 321 -0.24 3.12 15.24
CA VAL A 321 -0.04 2.84 13.82
C VAL A 321 -1.38 2.60 13.14
N PHE A 322 -1.61 3.34 12.07
CA PHE A 322 -2.77 3.19 11.20
C PHE A 322 -2.34 2.78 9.81
N CYS A 323 -2.99 1.78 9.26
CA CYS A 323 -2.77 1.23 7.94
C CYS A 323 -3.87 1.72 7.00
N LEU A 324 -3.46 2.35 5.91
CA LEU A 324 -4.34 3.04 4.98
C LEU A 324 -4.26 2.44 3.58
N GLN A 325 -5.41 2.46 2.91
CA GLN A 325 -5.50 2.38 1.47
C GLN A 325 -5.98 3.73 0.94
N LEU A 326 -5.34 4.23 -0.12
CA LEU A 326 -5.59 5.57 -0.64
C LEU A 326 -6.31 5.49 -1.99
N TRP A 327 -7.15 6.48 -2.25
CA TRP A 327 -7.60 6.77 -3.60
C TRP A 327 -6.47 7.41 -4.40
N ALA A 328 -6.51 7.18 -5.71
CA ALA A 328 -5.66 7.85 -6.68
C ALA A 328 -6.49 8.62 -7.70
N ASP A 329 -5.83 9.52 -8.41
CA ASP A 329 -6.36 10.18 -9.59
C ASP A 329 -6.38 9.24 -10.81
N LYS A 330 -6.77 9.78 -11.97
CA LYS A 330 -6.85 9.05 -13.24
C LYS A 330 -5.51 8.51 -13.76
N ASN A 331 -4.38 8.95 -13.21
CA ASN A 331 -3.03 8.53 -13.59
C ASN A 331 -2.42 7.59 -12.54
N ASP A 332 -3.25 7.00 -11.67
CA ASP A 332 -2.83 6.15 -10.55
C ASP A 332 -1.91 6.86 -9.54
N ARG A 333 -1.93 8.19 -9.50
CA ARG A 333 -1.17 8.99 -8.53
C ARG A 333 -2.03 9.39 -7.36
N THR A 334 -1.45 9.32 -6.17
CA THR A 334 -2.04 9.85 -4.94
C THR A 334 -1.14 10.92 -4.34
N LYS A 335 -1.68 11.68 -3.39
CA LYS A 335 -0.96 12.71 -2.65
C LYS A 335 -1.40 12.69 -1.20
N VAL A 336 -0.47 12.75 -0.26
CA VAL A 336 -0.73 12.96 1.16
C VAL A 336 0.00 14.20 1.65
N MET A 337 -0.40 14.74 2.80
CA MET A 337 0.23 15.92 3.38
C MET A 337 0.21 15.85 4.91
N LEU A 338 1.30 16.29 5.52
CA LEU A 338 1.37 16.65 6.93
C LEU A 338 1.50 18.16 7.03
N HIS A 339 0.66 18.81 7.85
CA HIS A 339 0.78 20.23 8.12
C HIS A 339 0.66 20.57 9.61
N ASN A 340 1.34 21.63 10.03
CA ASN A 340 1.27 22.14 11.40
C ASN A 340 -0.12 22.68 11.74
N ALA A 341 -0.42 22.93 13.02
CA ALA A 341 -1.75 23.32 13.47
C ALA A 341 -2.23 24.63 12.83
N ALA A 342 -1.31 25.59 12.62
CA ALA A 342 -1.60 26.86 11.96
C ALA A 342 -1.88 26.75 10.46
N GLY A 343 -1.57 25.61 9.84
CA GLY A 343 -1.76 25.35 8.40
C GLY A 343 -0.91 26.27 7.52
N ASN A 344 0.28 26.65 7.98
CA ASN A 344 1.21 27.52 7.25
C ASN A 344 2.58 26.88 7.00
N LYS A 345 2.80 25.66 7.50
CA LYS A 345 3.95 24.81 7.18
C LYS A 345 3.45 23.42 6.85
N ALA A 346 3.87 22.87 5.71
CA ALA A 346 3.50 21.52 5.33
C ALA A 346 4.56 20.84 4.47
N VAL A 347 4.46 19.52 4.42
CA VAL A 347 5.11 18.67 3.42
C VAL A 347 4.05 17.85 2.73
N SER A 348 4.09 17.81 1.40
CA SER A 348 3.26 16.88 0.63
C SER A 348 4.11 15.83 -0.05
N ILE A 349 3.59 14.61 -0.10
CA ILE A 349 4.23 13.44 -0.69
C ILE A 349 3.30 12.92 -1.78
N ALA A 350 3.78 12.76 -3.01
CA ALA A 350 3.01 12.23 -4.13
C ALA A 350 3.69 11.02 -4.76
N PHE A 351 2.94 9.95 -5.01
CA PHE A 351 3.47 8.68 -5.51
C PHE A 351 2.38 7.91 -6.26
N SER A 352 2.78 6.85 -6.97
CA SER A 352 1.83 5.97 -7.64
C SER A 352 1.37 4.84 -6.73
N ILE A 353 0.06 4.61 -6.63
CA ILE A 353 -0.50 3.46 -5.89
C ILE A 353 -0.25 2.11 -6.58
N LYS A 354 0.17 2.11 -7.85
CA LYS A 354 0.64 0.89 -8.54
C LYS A 354 2.04 0.49 -8.09
N GLN A 355 2.86 1.46 -7.70
CA GLN A 355 4.21 1.24 -7.19
C GLN A 355 4.14 0.94 -5.68
N LEU A 356 3.42 1.77 -4.92
CA LEU A 356 3.29 1.71 -3.47
C LEU A 356 1.80 1.67 -3.08
N PRO A 357 1.17 0.48 -3.13
CA PRO A 357 -0.28 0.32 -2.93
C PRO A 357 -0.76 0.53 -1.49
N PHE A 358 0.14 0.52 -0.51
CA PHE A 358 -0.19 0.64 0.91
C PHE A 358 0.47 1.87 1.51
N PHE A 359 -0.18 2.45 2.52
CA PHE A 359 0.33 3.60 3.24
C PHE A 359 0.20 3.36 4.73
N THR A 360 1.27 3.59 5.49
CA THR A 360 1.23 3.52 6.96
C THR A 360 1.42 4.91 7.55
N LEU A 361 0.58 5.22 8.53
CA LEU A 361 0.69 6.40 9.37
C LEU A 361 1.11 5.94 10.76
N TRP A 362 2.40 6.10 11.07
CA TRP A 362 2.94 5.87 12.40
C TRP A 362 2.91 7.17 13.19
N LYS A 363 2.40 7.14 14.41
CA LYS A 363 2.39 8.28 15.34
C LYS A 363 3.05 7.81 16.61
N ASN A 364 4.16 8.42 16.99
CA ASN A 364 4.86 8.18 18.23
C ASN A 364 4.77 9.43 19.11
N PRO A 365 3.65 9.62 19.85
CA PRO A 365 3.36 10.88 20.50
C PRO A 365 3.94 10.94 21.92
N VAL A 366 5.08 10.27 22.12
CA VAL A 366 5.82 10.21 23.39
C VAL A 366 6.37 11.58 23.79
N ALA A 367 7.07 11.66 24.92
CA ALA A 367 7.76 12.88 25.33
C ALA A 367 8.84 13.29 24.30
N LEU A 368 9.28 14.54 24.31
CA LEU A 368 10.26 15.03 23.33
C LEU A 368 11.58 14.27 23.44
N GLU A 369 12.03 14.02 24.68
CA GLU A 369 13.22 13.26 25.03
C GLU A 369 13.20 11.80 24.58
N ASP A 370 12.01 11.21 24.46
CA ASP A 370 11.79 9.82 24.04
C ASP A 370 11.62 9.68 22.51
N GLY A 371 11.51 10.81 21.79
CA GLY A 371 11.37 10.85 20.34
C GLY A 371 9.94 11.11 19.86
N TYR A 372 9.45 12.34 20.02
CA TYR A 372 8.15 12.77 19.50
C TYR A 372 8.19 12.90 17.95
N VAL A 373 7.61 11.93 17.24
CA VAL A 373 7.74 11.79 15.78
C VAL A 373 6.53 11.10 15.14
N THR A 374 6.33 11.35 13.84
CA THR A 374 5.36 10.62 13.01
C THR A 374 6.00 10.14 11.71
N GLY A 375 5.65 8.92 11.29
CA GLY A 375 6.00 8.33 10.00
C GLY A 375 4.87 8.48 8.99
N LEU A 376 5.19 8.94 7.78
CA LEU A 376 4.32 8.85 6.59
C LEU A 376 4.97 7.88 5.60
N GLU A 377 4.42 6.68 5.49
CA GLU A 377 5.18 5.53 5.00
C GLU A 377 4.47 4.82 3.84
N PRO A 378 4.63 5.31 2.59
CA PRO A 378 4.17 4.56 1.43
C PRO A 378 5.02 3.30 1.24
N GLY A 379 4.39 2.17 0.96
CA GLY A 379 5.05 0.86 0.90
C GLY A 379 4.36 -0.16 0.00
N THR A 380 5.07 -1.25 -0.25
CA THR A 380 4.52 -2.43 -0.95
C THR A 380 3.64 -3.31 -0.08
N GLY A 381 3.67 -3.11 1.25
CA GLY A 381 2.88 -3.78 2.27
C GLY A 381 2.81 -2.94 3.56
N PHE A 382 2.21 -3.47 4.62
CA PHE A 382 2.21 -2.82 5.94
C PHE A 382 3.41 -3.29 6.78
N PRO A 383 3.87 -2.55 7.81
CA PRO A 383 5.07 -2.86 8.58
C PRO A 383 4.88 -4.02 9.58
N ARG A 384 4.24 -5.10 9.16
CA ARG A 384 4.11 -6.34 9.93
C ARG A 384 5.16 -7.33 9.45
N ASN A 385 5.39 -8.38 10.24
CA ASN A 385 6.31 -9.44 9.85
C ASN A 385 5.94 -9.99 8.46
N ARG A 386 6.96 -10.30 7.64
CA ARG A 386 6.77 -10.79 6.26
C ARG A 386 5.87 -12.03 6.20
N SER A 387 5.95 -12.93 7.19
CA SER A 387 5.09 -14.12 7.25
C SER A 387 3.59 -13.76 7.23
N ILE A 388 3.20 -12.78 8.04
CA ILE A 388 1.85 -12.25 8.09
C ILE A 388 1.49 -11.58 6.76
N GLU A 389 2.35 -10.69 6.24
CA GLU A 389 2.05 -9.99 4.99
C GLU A 389 1.94 -10.96 3.79
N ARG A 390 2.69 -12.06 3.80
CA ARG A 390 2.61 -13.13 2.79
C ARG A 390 1.25 -13.80 2.78
N VAL A 391 0.69 -14.09 3.97
CA VAL A 391 -0.67 -14.67 4.11
C VAL A 391 -1.71 -13.81 3.42
N PHE A 392 -1.60 -12.48 3.52
CA PHE A 392 -2.52 -11.53 2.91
C PHE A 392 -2.13 -11.07 1.49
N GLY A 393 -1.13 -11.69 0.86
CA GLY A 393 -0.71 -11.38 -0.51
C GLY A 393 -0.10 -9.98 -0.68
N ARG A 394 0.49 -9.42 0.39
CA ARG A 394 1.14 -8.08 0.37
C ARG A 394 2.66 -8.15 0.29
N VAL A 395 3.21 -9.32 0.02
CA VAL A 395 4.62 -9.51 -0.31
C VAL A 395 4.72 -9.69 -1.82
N PRO A 396 5.09 -8.64 -2.58
CA PRO A 396 5.23 -8.75 -4.02
C PRO A 396 6.45 -9.60 -4.41
N LYS A 397 6.51 -9.95 -5.68
CA LYS A 397 7.61 -10.70 -6.26
C LYS A 397 8.15 -10.02 -7.52
N LEU A 398 9.41 -10.29 -7.81
CA LEU A 398 10.08 -9.93 -9.05
C LEU A 398 10.44 -11.21 -9.81
N ALA A 399 10.05 -11.28 -11.07
CA ALA A 399 10.50 -12.33 -11.98
C ALA A 399 12.04 -12.24 -12.19
N PRO A 400 12.68 -13.28 -12.74
CA PRO A 400 14.11 -13.24 -13.09
C PRO A 400 14.44 -12.02 -13.94
N HIS A 401 15.48 -11.28 -13.57
CA HIS A 401 15.97 -10.07 -14.26
C HIS A 401 14.95 -8.93 -14.38
N GLN A 402 13.83 -9.01 -13.67
CA GLN A 402 12.83 -7.96 -13.67
C GLN A 402 13.26 -6.80 -12.78
N SER A 403 13.00 -5.57 -13.24
CA SER A 403 13.09 -4.37 -12.43
C SER A 403 11.72 -3.75 -12.13
N ARG A 404 11.60 -3.08 -10.99
CA ARG A 404 10.48 -2.20 -10.66
C ARG A 404 10.98 -0.83 -10.21
N LEU A 405 10.27 0.21 -10.64
CA LEU A 405 10.53 1.60 -10.30
C LEU A 405 9.59 2.08 -9.19
N PHE A 406 10.11 2.91 -8.30
CA PHE A 406 9.39 3.55 -7.21
C PHE A 406 9.76 5.03 -7.17
N THR A 407 8.78 5.89 -7.47
CA THR A 407 9.01 7.33 -7.57
C THR A 407 8.12 8.08 -6.60
N ILE A 408 8.74 8.90 -5.75
CA ILE A 408 8.08 9.70 -4.74
C ILE A 408 8.53 11.16 -4.90
N ASP A 409 7.56 12.04 -5.11
CA ASP A 409 7.77 13.48 -5.18
C ASP A 409 7.46 14.12 -3.83
N PHE A 410 8.38 14.93 -3.34
CA PHE A 410 8.23 15.70 -2.11
C PHE A 410 8.19 17.19 -2.44
N ALA A 411 7.30 17.92 -1.75
CA ALA A 411 7.23 19.37 -1.83
C ALA A 411 7.04 19.97 -0.44
N LEU A 412 7.86 20.97 -0.12
CA LEU A 412 7.77 21.74 1.12
C LEU A 412 6.95 23.01 0.88
N HIS A 413 6.01 23.30 1.77
CA HIS A 413 5.06 24.41 1.63
C HIS A 413 5.22 25.39 2.78
N THR A 414 5.40 26.66 2.45
CA THR A 414 5.43 27.77 3.40
C THR A 414 4.31 28.77 3.08
N GLY A 415 3.56 29.14 4.11
CA GLY A 415 2.41 30.02 4.01
C GLY A 415 1.09 29.29 3.73
N LYS A 416 0.00 29.88 4.23
CA LYS A 416 -1.35 29.27 4.19
C LYS A 416 -1.87 29.01 2.77
N GLY A 417 -1.48 29.84 1.79
CA GLY A 417 -1.90 29.69 0.40
C GLY A 417 -1.41 28.38 -0.22
N GLN A 418 -0.12 28.06 -0.05
CA GLN A 418 0.49 26.84 -0.57
C GLN A 418 -0.10 25.59 0.10
N VAL A 419 -0.22 25.62 1.43
CA VAL A 419 -0.84 24.52 2.21
C VAL A 419 -2.28 24.27 1.76
N LYS A 420 -3.08 25.33 1.58
CA LYS A 420 -4.45 25.22 1.08
C LYS A 420 -4.50 24.65 -0.35
N SER A 421 -3.59 25.06 -1.22
CA SER A 421 -3.49 24.51 -2.58
C SER A 421 -3.23 23.01 -2.58
N ALA A 422 -2.23 22.56 -1.80
CA ALA A 422 -1.92 21.14 -1.67
C ALA A 422 -3.09 20.34 -1.07
N ALA A 423 -3.78 20.88 -0.05
CA ALA A 423 -4.98 20.27 0.51
C ALA A 423 -6.13 20.14 -0.51
N ASN A 424 -6.32 21.16 -1.37
CA ASN A 424 -7.34 21.15 -2.41
C ASN A 424 -7.08 20.05 -3.44
N GLU A 425 -5.83 19.80 -3.82
CA GLU A 425 -5.46 18.69 -4.71
C GLU A 425 -5.84 17.34 -4.09
N ILE A 426 -5.58 17.15 -2.80
CA ILE A 426 -5.98 15.94 -2.08
C ILE A 426 -7.50 15.79 -2.03
N THR A 427 -8.22 16.88 -1.79
CA THR A 427 -9.69 16.88 -1.78
C THR A 427 -10.28 16.54 -3.14
N LYS A 428 -9.67 17.01 -4.23
CA LYS A 428 -10.05 16.62 -5.60
C LYS A 428 -9.89 15.12 -5.81
N ILE A 429 -8.81 14.51 -5.30
CA ILE A 429 -8.63 13.04 -5.35
C ILE A 429 -9.70 12.35 -4.50
N GLN A 430 -10.00 12.82 -3.27
CA GLN A 430 -11.08 12.22 -2.47
C GLN A 430 -12.43 12.27 -3.20
N SER A 431 -12.70 13.37 -3.93
CA SER A 431 -13.92 13.56 -4.74
C SER A 431 -15.22 13.35 -3.95
N GLY A 432 -15.26 13.77 -2.68
CA GLY A 432 -16.42 13.65 -1.81
C GLY A 432 -16.74 12.21 -1.33
N ARG A 433 -15.94 11.21 -1.73
CA ARG A 433 -16.08 9.83 -1.24
C ARG A 433 -15.86 9.80 0.27
N LYS A 434 -16.60 8.95 0.99
CA LYS A 434 -16.37 8.75 2.43
C LYS A 434 -15.19 7.80 2.66
N THR A 435 -14.41 8.07 3.69
CA THR A 435 -13.37 7.14 4.18
C THR A 435 -14.02 6.03 4.98
N ARG A 436 -13.69 4.77 4.68
CA ARG A 436 -14.08 3.62 5.50
C ARG A 436 -13.16 3.54 6.73
N ILE A 437 -13.73 3.68 7.92
CA ILE A 437 -13.00 3.55 9.18
C ILE A 437 -13.30 2.15 9.75
N ASN A 438 -12.29 1.29 9.80
CA ASN A 438 -12.41 -0.04 10.37
C ASN A 438 -11.92 0.00 11.83
N THR A 439 -12.83 -0.21 12.79
CA THR A 439 -12.47 -0.20 14.22
C THR A 439 -11.77 -1.47 14.68
N ASP A 440 -11.90 -2.56 13.92
CA ASP A 440 -11.19 -3.81 14.24
C ASP A 440 -9.75 -3.72 13.74
N PRO A 441 -8.75 -4.16 14.52
CA PRO A 441 -7.37 -4.23 14.07
C PRO A 441 -7.18 -5.07 12.82
N LEU A 442 -6.09 -4.79 12.10
CA LEU A 442 -5.68 -5.64 10.99
C LEU A 442 -5.50 -7.09 11.45
N PRO A 443 -6.16 -8.06 10.79
CA PRO A 443 -6.09 -9.45 11.20
C PRO A 443 -4.67 -10.02 11.01
N THR A 444 -4.19 -10.80 11.97
CA THR A 444 -2.88 -11.48 11.90
C THR A 444 -2.93 -12.76 11.08
N GLU A 445 -4.10 -13.39 11.01
CA GLU A 445 -4.34 -14.64 10.30
C GLU A 445 -5.60 -14.51 9.44
N LYS A 446 -5.70 -15.38 8.43
CA LYS A 446 -6.95 -15.52 7.68
C LYS A 446 -7.91 -16.38 8.48
N VAL A 447 -9.10 -15.84 8.74
CA VAL A 447 -10.17 -16.60 9.38
C VAL A 447 -10.63 -17.68 8.39
N ASN A 448 -10.62 -18.95 8.79
CA ASN A 448 -11.17 -20.02 7.98
C ASN A 448 -12.66 -20.21 8.28
N LEU A 449 -13.48 -20.37 7.25
CA LEU A 449 -14.92 -20.57 7.44
C LEU A 449 -15.22 -21.85 8.24
N LYS A 450 -14.40 -22.89 8.09
CA LYS A 450 -14.51 -24.14 8.85
C LYS A 450 -14.39 -23.89 10.35
N ASP A 451 -13.40 -23.12 10.78
CA ASP A 451 -13.15 -22.85 12.20
C ASP A 451 -14.31 -22.04 12.81
N VAL A 452 -14.87 -21.11 12.02
CA VAL A 452 -16.06 -20.35 12.43
C VAL A 452 -17.28 -21.26 12.60
N ILE A 453 -17.46 -22.26 11.71
CA ILE A 453 -18.53 -23.25 11.81
C ILE A 453 -18.31 -24.17 13.02
N GLU A 454 -17.09 -24.63 13.27
CA GLU A 454 -16.78 -25.55 14.38
C GLU A 454 -16.93 -24.86 15.76
N ALA A 455 -16.67 -23.55 15.84
CA ALA A 455 -16.85 -22.77 17.06
C ALA A 455 -18.32 -22.39 17.34
N ALA A 456 -19.24 -22.63 16.40
CA ALA A 456 -20.63 -22.24 16.50
C ALA A 456 -21.39 -23.09 17.55
N THR A 457 -22.09 -22.43 18.47
CA THR A 457 -22.90 -23.11 19.50
C THR A 457 -24.39 -22.84 19.39
N LYS A 458 -24.80 -21.78 18.69
CA LYS A 458 -26.19 -21.31 18.58
C LYS A 458 -26.78 -21.42 17.17
N TRP A 459 -25.97 -21.83 16.21
CA TRP A 459 -26.32 -22.01 14.81
C TRP A 459 -25.50 -23.16 14.21
N GLY A 460 -25.97 -23.70 13.09
CA GLY A 460 -25.25 -24.72 12.33
C GLY A 460 -25.32 -24.47 10.82
N PRO A 461 -24.43 -25.09 10.02
CA PRO A 461 -24.47 -24.97 8.57
C PRO A 461 -25.74 -25.63 8.01
N SER A 462 -26.31 -25.03 6.98
CA SER A 462 -27.53 -25.48 6.31
C SER A 462 -27.36 -25.28 4.80
N TYR A 463 -28.18 -25.95 3.98
CA TYR A 463 -28.14 -25.82 2.52
C TYR A 463 -26.72 -25.93 1.91
N THR A 464 -25.86 -26.81 2.46
CA THR A 464 -24.44 -26.92 2.09
C THR A 464 -24.23 -27.24 0.61
N SER A 465 -25.19 -27.91 -0.02
CA SER A 465 -25.20 -28.17 -1.47
C SER A 465 -25.26 -26.91 -2.35
N TRP A 466 -25.53 -25.75 -1.76
CA TRP A 466 -25.57 -24.45 -2.45
C TRP A 466 -24.29 -23.62 -2.28
N TYR A 467 -23.33 -24.05 -1.47
CA TYR A 467 -22.11 -23.27 -1.23
C TYR A 467 -21.30 -23.12 -2.53
N GLY A 468 -20.86 -21.90 -2.82
CA GLY A 468 -20.15 -21.52 -4.04
C GLY A 468 -21.03 -21.42 -5.30
N LYS A 469 -22.33 -21.78 -5.23
CA LYS A 469 -23.25 -21.65 -6.37
C LYS A 469 -23.81 -20.22 -6.45
N PRO A 470 -24.10 -19.71 -7.65
CA PRO A 470 -24.81 -18.44 -7.81
C PRO A 470 -26.12 -18.44 -7.03
N ALA A 471 -26.35 -17.37 -6.25
CA ALA A 471 -27.60 -17.16 -5.52
C ALA A 471 -28.73 -16.86 -6.52
N PRO A 472 -29.83 -17.63 -6.50
CA PRO A 472 -30.98 -17.38 -7.37
C PRO A 472 -31.62 -16.03 -7.08
N ASP A 473 -32.10 -15.37 -8.13
CA ASP A 473 -32.59 -14.01 -8.01
C ASP A 473 -34.04 -13.97 -7.52
N PHE A 474 -34.41 -12.90 -6.81
CA PHE A 474 -35.79 -12.67 -6.38
C PHE A 474 -36.10 -11.18 -6.40
N THR A 475 -37.38 -10.83 -6.36
CA THR A 475 -37.83 -9.45 -6.19
C THR A 475 -38.91 -9.40 -5.12
N LEU A 476 -38.65 -8.66 -4.04
CA LEU A 476 -39.58 -8.47 -2.93
C LEU A 476 -39.80 -6.98 -2.67
N THR A 477 -40.83 -6.66 -1.89
CA THR A 477 -41.18 -5.28 -1.53
C THR A 477 -40.87 -5.03 -0.07
N ASP A 478 -40.31 -3.87 0.24
CA ASP A 478 -39.99 -3.47 1.60
C ASP A 478 -41.19 -2.85 2.37
N MET A 479 -40.92 -2.47 3.62
CA MET A 479 -41.90 -1.79 4.48
C MET A 479 -42.24 -0.36 4.04
N ALA A 480 -41.55 0.22 3.05
CA ALA A 480 -41.85 1.51 2.44
C ALA A 480 -42.56 1.38 1.08
N GLY A 481 -42.72 0.16 0.56
CA GLY A 481 -43.32 -0.09 -0.77
C GLY A 481 -42.30 -0.09 -1.92
N LYS A 482 -41.00 0.05 -1.63
CA LYS A 482 -39.92 -0.03 -2.61
C LYS A 482 -39.66 -1.49 -2.98
N LYS A 483 -39.42 -1.76 -4.27
CA LYS A 483 -39.01 -3.07 -4.76
C LYS A 483 -37.50 -3.24 -4.65
N HIS A 484 -37.07 -4.42 -4.24
CA HIS A 484 -35.68 -4.81 -4.08
C HIS A 484 -35.44 -6.11 -4.83
N LYS A 485 -34.47 -6.10 -5.75
CA LYS A 485 -34.04 -7.30 -6.47
C LYS A 485 -32.66 -7.72 -5.98
N LEU A 486 -32.45 -9.02 -5.73
CA LEU A 486 -31.18 -9.49 -5.16
C LEU A 486 -29.99 -9.13 -6.07
N SER A 487 -30.19 -9.19 -7.39
CA SER A 487 -29.18 -8.78 -8.37
C SER A 487 -28.75 -7.31 -8.27
N ASP A 488 -29.57 -6.42 -7.68
CA ASP A 488 -29.24 -4.99 -7.54
C ASP A 488 -28.06 -4.76 -6.58
N TYR A 489 -27.69 -5.78 -5.80
CA TYR A 489 -26.64 -5.73 -4.79
C TYR A 489 -25.33 -6.40 -5.23
N ARG A 490 -25.16 -6.74 -6.51
CA ARG A 490 -23.89 -7.28 -7.02
C ARG A 490 -22.73 -6.32 -6.71
N GLY A 491 -21.58 -6.89 -6.35
CA GLY A 491 -20.42 -6.14 -5.87
C GLY A 491 -20.44 -5.82 -4.36
N LYS A 492 -21.51 -6.18 -3.63
CA LYS A 492 -21.61 -6.04 -2.17
C LYS A 492 -21.84 -7.38 -1.51
N ASN A 493 -21.41 -7.54 -0.26
CA ASN A 493 -21.88 -8.67 0.55
C ASN A 493 -23.36 -8.50 0.85
N VAL A 494 -24.13 -9.59 0.83
CA VAL A 494 -25.55 -9.59 1.20
C VAL A 494 -25.80 -10.65 2.26
N LEU A 495 -26.40 -10.25 3.37
CA LEU A 495 -26.95 -11.12 4.40
C LEU A 495 -28.47 -11.14 4.25
N ILE A 496 -29.01 -12.28 3.83
CA ILE A 496 -30.45 -12.53 3.84
C ILE A 496 -30.78 -13.24 5.15
N VAL A 497 -31.79 -12.77 5.89
CA VAL A 497 -32.24 -13.39 7.15
C VAL A 497 -33.73 -13.68 7.07
N PHE A 498 -34.11 -14.95 7.12
CA PHE A 498 -35.50 -15.39 7.19
C PHE A 498 -35.96 -15.43 8.65
N TRP A 499 -37.03 -14.70 8.98
CA TRP A 499 -37.48 -14.52 10.36
C TRP A 499 -39.00 -14.35 10.46
N THR A 500 -39.54 -14.55 11.67
CA THR A 500 -40.95 -14.24 12.01
C THR A 500 -41.09 -13.59 13.38
N THR A 501 -42.19 -12.87 13.61
CA THR A 501 -42.46 -12.13 14.85
C THR A 501 -42.72 -13.03 16.06
N TRP A 502 -43.19 -14.25 15.84
CA TRP A 502 -43.46 -15.25 16.87
C TRP A 502 -42.27 -16.17 17.17
N CYS A 503 -41.19 -16.12 16.37
CA CYS A 503 -39.99 -16.94 16.54
C CYS A 503 -39.06 -16.37 17.63
N PRO A 504 -38.88 -17.04 18.79
CA PRO A 504 -38.08 -16.48 19.87
C PRO A 504 -36.59 -16.28 19.54
N PRO A 505 -35.88 -17.24 18.90
CA PRO A 505 -34.49 -17.02 18.49
C PRO A 505 -34.35 -15.88 17.48
N CYS A 506 -35.32 -15.70 16.58
CA CYS A 506 -35.34 -14.57 15.64
C CYS A 506 -35.40 -13.23 16.39
N ARG A 507 -36.25 -13.12 17.43
CA ARG A 507 -36.33 -11.91 18.27
C ARG A 507 -35.04 -11.62 19.02
N LEU A 508 -34.31 -12.66 19.45
CA LEU A 508 -33.01 -12.53 20.10
C LEU A 508 -31.89 -12.13 19.12
N GLU A 509 -32.05 -12.39 17.82
CA GLU A 509 -31.10 -12.01 16.78
C GLU A 509 -31.23 -10.53 16.36
N ILE A 510 -32.43 -9.94 16.45
CA ILE A 510 -32.70 -8.55 16.03
C ILE A 510 -31.70 -7.54 16.65
N PRO A 511 -31.43 -7.52 17.97
CA PRO A 511 -30.46 -6.60 18.55
C PRO A 511 -29.04 -6.76 17.96
N HIS A 512 -28.64 -7.98 17.61
CA HIS A 512 -27.35 -8.23 16.96
C HIS A 512 -27.31 -7.66 15.55
N LEU A 513 -28.39 -7.77 14.78
CA LEU A 513 -28.49 -7.17 13.44
C LEU A 513 -28.55 -5.63 13.49
N ILE A 514 -29.23 -5.07 14.49
CA ILE A 514 -29.25 -3.62 14.73
C ILE A 514 -27.83 -3.11 15.00
N GLU A 515 -27.10 -3.80 15.87
CA GLU A 515 -25.72 -3.46 16.21
C GLU A 515 -24.76 -3.65 15.02
N LEU A 516 -24.96 -4.72 14.25
CA LEU A 516 -24.22 -4.96 13.02
C LEU A 516 -24.41 -3.79 12.04
N ARG A 517 -25.65 -3.31 11.85
CA ARG A 517 -25.93 -2.20 10.94
C ARG A 517 -25.35 -0.86 11.42
N LYS A 518 -25.21 -0.65 12.73
CA LYS A 518 -24.53 0.54 13.30
C LYS A 518 -23.02 0.51 13.05
N THR A 519 -22.43 -0.68 13.07
CA THR A 519 -20.97 -0.87 13.02
C THR A 519 -20.43 -1.25 11.64
N VAL A 520 -21.30 -1.65 10.71
CA VAL A 520 -20.97 -1.98 9.32
C VAL A 520 -21.75 -1.05 8.41
N SER A 521 -21.17 -0.58 7.30
CA SER A 521 -21.84 0.35 6.36
C SER A 521 -22.63 -0.38 5.26
N GLU A 522 -23.63 0.26 4.65
CA GLU A 522 -24.41 -0.31 3.53
C GLU A 522 -23.58 -0.53 2.25
N ASP A 523 -22.39 0.05 2.19
CA ASP A 523 -21.43 -0.22 1.11
C ASP A 523 -20.66 -1.51 1.33
N GLU A 524 -20.57 -1.98 2.57
CA GLU A 524 -19.87 -3.21 2.93
C GLU A 524 -20.81 -4.42 3.01
N LEU A 525 -21.98 -4.23 3.61
CA LEU A 525 -22.97 -5.29 3.82
C LEU A 525 -24.40 -4.76 3.66
N ILE A 526 -25.17 -5.43 2.82
CA ILE A 526 -26.62 -5.28 2.72
C ILE A 526 -27.27 -6.34 3.62
N VAL A 527 -28.22 -5.93 4.46
CA VAL A 527 -28.99 -6.84 5.32
C VAL A 527 -30.45 -6.82 4.85
N LEU A 528 -30.95 -7.96 4.39
CA LEU A 528 -32.31 -8.17 3.91
C LEU A 528 -33.03 -9.15 4.83
N ALA A 529 -33.85 -8.65 5.75
CA ALA A 529 -34.63 -9.49 6.64
C ALA A 529 -36.01 -9.80 6.02
N ILE A 530 -36.28 -11.05 5.69
CA ILE A 530 -37.46 -11.52 4.96
C ILE A 530 -38.43 -12.21 5.91
N SER A 531 -39.69 -11.77 5.89
CA SER A 531 -40.81 -12.42 6.60
C SER A 531 -41.99 -12.64 5.64
N ASN A 532 -42.77 -13.70 5.85
CA ASN A 532 -44.00 -14.00 5.11
C ASN A 532 -45.27 -13.64 5.90
N GLU A 533 -45.12 -12.96 7.03
CA GLU A 533 -46.24 -12.53 7.86
C GLU A 533 -46.94 -11.29 7.29
N LYS A 534 -48.17 -11.04 7.77
CA LYS A 534 -48.93 -9.84 7.40
C LYS A 534 -48.13 -8.59 7.75
N ARG A 535 -48.11 -7.61 6.83
CA ARG A 535 -47.40 -6.33 6.94
C ARG A 535 -47.62 -5.65 8.29
N ASP A 536 -48.86 -5.58 8.79
CA ASP A 536 -49.17 -4.89 10.04
C ASP A 536 -48.51 -5.53 11.26
N LEU A 537 -48.38 -6.86 11.27
CA LEU A 537 -47.73 -7.61 12.35
C LEU A 537 -46.22 -7.36 12.34
N VAL A 538 -45.59 -7.44 11.17
CA VAL A 538 -44.16 -7.16 11.00
C VAL A 538 -43.85 -5.71 11.33
N LYS A 539 -44.69 -4.77 10.85
CA LYS A 539 -44.54 -3.33 11.11
C LYS A 539 -44.54 -3.01 12.60
N LYS A 540 -45.43 -3.63 13.37
CA LYS A 540 -45.48 -3.44 14.82
C LYS A 540 -44.13 -3.74 15.48
N ILE A 541 -43.51 -4.87 15.15
CA ILE A 541 -42.20 -5.25 15.70
C ILE A 541 -41.09 -4.31 15.19
N VAL A 542 -41.07 -3.99 13.89
CA VAL A 542 -40.10 -3.06 13.29
C VAL A 542 -40.08 -1.72 14.02
N ASP A 543 -41.25 -1.14 14.26
CA ASP A 543 -41.40 0.15 14.93
C ASP A 543 -41.08 0.04 16.43
N GLU A 544 -41.52 -1.02 17.11
CA GLU A 544 -41.34 -1.24 18.56
C GLU A 544 -39.86 -1.36 18.94
N VAL A 545 -39.06 -2.10 18.16
CA VAL A 545 -37.65 -2.36 18.48
C VAL A 545 -36.67 -1.49 17.69
N GLY A 546 -37.17 -0.68 16.75
CA GLY A 546 -36.35 0.24 15.96
C GLY A 546 -35.41 -0.47 14.98
N ILE A 547 -35.92 -1.41 14.18
CA ILE A 547 -35.12 -2.08 13.14
C ILE A 547 -34.55 -1.04 12.16
N ASN A 548 -33.23 -1.02 11.99
CA ASN A 548 -32.49 -0.04 11.19
C ASN A 548 -31.94 -0.62 9.87
N TYR A 549 -32.41 -1.81 9.47
CA TYR A 549 -32.02 -2.50 8.24
C TYR A 549 -33.26 -2.83 7.37
N THR A 550 -33.04 -3.24 6.12
CA THR A 550 -34.13 -3.47 5.17
C THR A 550 -34.94 -4.71 5.56
N VAL A 551 -36.25 -4.54 5.70
CA VAL A 551 -37.22 -5.61 5.94
C VAL A 551 -38.08 -5.79 4.70
N LEU A 552 -38.12 -7.00 4.16
CA LEU A 552 -38.85 -7.39 2.96
C LEU A 552 -39.99 -8.34 3.30
N LEU A 553 -41.08 -8.24 2.56
CA LEU A 553 -42.24 -9.12 2.70
C LEU A 553 -42.28 -10.14 1.57
N GLU A 554 -42.30 -11.42 1.93
CA GLU A 554 -42.56 -12.53 1.01
C GLU A 554 -44.07 -12.67 0.80
N THR A 555 -44.54 -12.50 -0.44
CA THR A 555 -45.97 -12.60 -0.79
C THR A 555 -46.25 -13.71 -1.82
N GLY A 556 -45.28 -14.58 -2.09
CA GLY A 556 -45.37 -15.62 -3.12
C GLY A 556 -44.16 -16.54 -3.12
N ASP A 557 -44.10 -17.46 -4.09
CA ASP A 557 -43.07 -18.50 -4.13
C ASP A 557 -41.65 -17.93 -4.36
N MET A 558 -40.73 -18.31 -3.48
CA MET A 558 -39.31 -18.02 -3.59
C MET A 558 -38.56 -19.16 -4.28
N PRO A 559 -37.55 -18.87 -5.11
CA PRO A 559 -36.73 -19.92 -5.72
C PRO A 559 -35.95 -20.67 -4.64
N GLU A 560 -35.66 -21.95 -4.86
CA GLU A 560 -34.69 -22.66 -4.00
C GLU A 560 -33.33 -21.93 -4.03
N PRO A 561 -32.60 -21.84 -2.91
CA PRO A 561 -32.89 -22.39 -1.58
C PRO A 561 -33.74 -21.47 -0.67
N PHE A 562 -34.27 -20.36 -1.18
CA PHE A 562 -34.91 -19.30 -0.40
C PHE A 562 -36.37 -19.57 0.02
N GLY A 563 -36.96 -20.70 -0.35
CA GLY A 563 -38.30 -21.13 0.08
C GLY A 563 -38.43 -21.56 1.55
N VAL A 564 -37.58 -21.05 2.44
CA VAL A 564 -37.40 -21.54 3.84
C VAL A 564 -38.70 -21.44 4.64
N LEU A 565 -39.38 -20.30 4.58
CA LEU A 565 -40.58 -20.00 5.36
C LEU A 565 -41.80 -20.85 4.95
N ARG A 566 -41.81 -21.41 3.74
CA ARG A 566 -42.84 -22.33 3.25
C ARG A 566 -42.60 -23.77 3.71
N ILE A 567 -41.32 -24.19 3.76
CA ILE A 567 -40.91 -25.57 4.00
C ILE A 567 -40.82 -25.87 5.50
N PHE A 568 -40.30 -24.95 6.31
CA PHE A 568 -40.09 -25.16 7.75
C PHE A 568 -41.07 -24.32 8.56
N ARG A 569 -42.25 -24.86 8.84
CA ARG A 569 -43.31 -24.19 9.62
C ARG A 569 -42.92 -23.76 11.05
N SER A 570 -41.74 -24.13 11.57
CA SER A 570 -41.17 -23.62 12.85
C SER A 570 -39.68 -23.94 13.05
N ASN A 571 -39.19 -25.09 12.54
CA ASN A 571 -37.89 -25.67 12.97
C ASN A 571 -36.65 -25.19 12.18
N GLY A 572 -36.80 -24.23 11.26
CA GLY A 572 -35.75 -23.81 10.34
C GLY A 572 -35.48 -22.32 10.33
N ILE A 573 -35.98 -21.55 11.31
CA ILE A 573 -35.74 -20.11 11.44
C ILE A 573 -35.20 -19.74 12.83
N PRO A 574 -34.31 -18.73 12.95
CA PRO A 574 -33.79 -17.91 11.86
C PRO A 574 -32.88 -18.72 10.94
N CYS A 575 -32.98 -18.45 9.64
CA CYS A 575 -32.08 -19.00 8.64
C CYS A 575 -31.48 -17.85 7.85
N SER A 576 -30.15 -17.87 7.73
CA SER A 576 -29.42 -16.78 7.10
C SER A 576 -28.60 -17.27 5.92
N PHE A 577 -28.59 -16.52 4.84
CA PHE A 577 -27.73 -16.76 3.67
C PHE A 577 -26.74 -15.61 3.54
N TYR A 578 -25.46 -15.97 3.49
CA TYR A 578 -24.35 -15.06 3.28
C TYR A 578 -23.96 -15.14 1.82
N ILE A 579 -24.08 -14.04 1.09
CA ILE A 579 -23.80 -13.96 -0.34
C ILE A 579 -22.59 -13.04 -0.54
N ASP A 580 -21.61 -13.52 -1.30
CA ASP A 580 -20.39 -12.78 -1.63
C ASP A 580 -20.62 -11.70 -2.72
N PRO A 581 -19.66 -10.78 -2.94
CA PRO A 581 -19.78 -9.74 -3.96
C PRO A 581 -20.01 -10.26 -5.39
N GLU A 582 -19.55 -11.48 -5.70
CA GLU A 582 -19.77 -12.17 -6.97
C GLU A 582 -21.21 -12.71 -7.12
N GLY A 583 -21.99 -12.68 -6.03
CA GLY A 583 -23.38 -13.13 -6.00
C GLY A 583 -23.53 -14.64 -5.79
N LYS A 584 -22.55 -15.30 -5.19
CA LYS A 584 -22.60 -16.72 -4.83
C LYS A 584 -22.91 -16.90 -3.35
N ILE A 585 -23.58 -18.00 -3.01
CA ILE A 585 -23.88 -18.35 -1.62
C ILE A 585 -22.58 -18.82 -0.96
N LYS A 586 -22.08 -18.03 -0.02
CA LYS A 586 -20.88 -18.32 0.75
C LYS A 586 -21.15 -19.35 1.86
N LEU A 587 -22.20 -19.10 2.62
CA LEU A 587 -22.64 -19.92 3.76
C LEU A 587 -24.15 -19.78 3.87
N ALA A 588 -24.84 -20.81 4.36
CA ALA A 588 -26.18 -20.66 4.90
C ALA A 588 -26.23 -21.27 6.31
N THR A 589 -26.89 -20.60 7.24
CA THR A 589 -26.96 -21.01 8.65
C THR A 589 -28.41 -21.22 9.07
N SER A 590 -28.63 -22.14 10.00
CA SER A 590 -29.89 -22.26 10.75
C SER A 590 -29.58 -22.05 12.23
N GLY A 591 -30.33 -21.17 12.89
CA GLY A 591 -30.09 -20.72 14.26
C GLY A 591 -29.55 -19.29 14.36
N LEU A 592 -29.45 -18.80 15.60
CA LEU A 592 -29.12 -17.40 15.91
C LEU A 592 -27.64 -17.13 15.67
N THR A 593 -27.33 -16.11 14.89
CA THR A 593 -25.97 -15.61 14.65
C THR A 593 -25.77 -14.25 15.32
N SER A 594 -24.75 -14.13 16.18
CA SER A 594 -24.40 -12.85 16.79
C SER A 594 -23.69 -11.92 15.81
N SER A 595 -23.65 -10.61 16.10
CA SER A 595 -22.95 -9.63 15.26
C SER A 595 -21.46 -9.95 15.08
N LYS A 596 -20.81 -10.53 16.10
CA LYS A 596 -19.42 -10.99 16.05
C LYS A 596 -19.25 -12.17 15.09
N GLU A 597 -20.13 -13.16 15.17
CA GLU A 597 -20.10 -14.34 14.30
C GLU A 597 -20.40 -13.95 12.85
N ILE A 598 -21.37 -13.07 12.61
CA ILE A 598 -21.68 -12.54 11.27
C ILE A 598 -20.43 -11.88 10.66
N LYS A 599 -19.76 -11.01 11.41
CA LYS A 599 -18.50 -10.37 10.95
C LYS A 599 -17.41 -11.41 10.67
N ALA A 600 -17.28 -12.44 11.51
CA ALA A 600 -16.31 -13.52 11.28
C ALA A 600 -16.62 -14.30 10.00
N ILE A 601 -17.88 -14.68 9.77
CA ILE A 601 -18.33 -15.37 8.55
C ILE A 601 -18.03 -14.51 7.30
N LEU A 602 -18.31 -13.20 7.35
CA LEU A 602 -18.04 -12.29 6.25
C LEU A 602 -16.54 -12.19 5.94
N LYS A 603 -15.68 -12.16 6.96
CA LYS A 603 -14.22 -12.11 6.81
C LYS A 603 -13.58 -13.45 6.45
N ALA A 604 -14.25 -14.57 6.70
CA ALA A 604 -13.67 -15.90 6.54
C ALA A 604 -13.43 -16.29 5.07
N GLU A 605 -12.35 -17.02 4.78
CA GLU A 605 -12.15 -17.62 3.45
C GLU A 605 -12.96 -18.92 3.30
N GLN A 606 -13.51 -19.16 2.11
CA GLN A 606 -14.07 -20.46 1.74
C GLN A 606 -12.98 -21.55 1.86
N PRO A 607 -13.32 -22.77 2.32
CA PRO A 607 -12.41 -23.90 2.21
C PRO A 607 -12.02 -24.08 0.73
N LYS A 608 -10.72 -24.21 0.45
CA LYS A 608 -10.22 -24.52 -0.90
C LYS A 608 -10.53 -25.95 -1.30
#